data_AF-A0A0Q5U0V7-F1
#
_entry.id   AF-A0A0Q5U0V7-F1
#
_cell.length_a   1.000
_cell.length_b   1.000
_cell.length_c   1.000
_cell.angle_alpha   90.00
_cell.angle_beta   90.00
_cell.angle_gamma   90.00
#
_symmetry.space_group_name_H-M   'P 1'
#
loop_
_entity.id
_entity.type
_entity.pdbx_description
1 polymer ?
#
loop_
_entity_poly.entity_id
_entity_poly.type
_entity_poly.pdbx_seq_one_letter_code
_entity_poly.pdbx_strand_id
1 'polypeptide(L)'
;MISPKPLLSENAKDFIDYALDVIKTMDGAPEHNLDAQEVVNQKLAKLKDYVDVLAASYHETVPKVSENPVDTNTAQFSGTGHS
;
A
#
# COMPACT_ATOMS: atom_id res chain seq x y z
N MET A 1 11.04 5.26 -21.10
CA MET A 1 10.14 6.04 -20.22
C MET A 1 10.13 5.34 -18.88
N ILE A 2 10.48 6.03 -17.80
CA ILE A 2 10.44 5.44 -16.46
C ILE A 2 9.04 5.76 -15.93
N SER A 3 8.19 4.74 -15.81
CA SER A 3 6.86 4.95 -15.21
C SER A 3 7.03 5.31 -13.73
N PRO A 4 6.34 6.35 -13.24
CA PRO A 4 6.39 6.71 -11.83
C PRO A 4 5.87 5.55 -10.97
N LYS A 5 6.46 5.41 -9.78
CA LYS A 5 6.01 4.43 -8.80
C LYS A 5 4.56 4.77 -8.38
N PRO A 6 3.65 3.77 -8.34
CA PRO A 6 2.26 4.01 -7.94
C PRO A 6 2.18 4.54 -6.51
N LEU A 7 1.21 5.42 -6.27
CA LEU A 7 0.88 5.99 -4.96
C LEU A 7 0.30 4.92 -4.04
N LEU A 8 0.41 5.13 -2.72
CA LEU A 8 -0.22 4.25 -1.72
C LEU A 8 -1.72 4.06 -1.97
N SER A 9 -2.42 5.14 -2.32
CA SER A 9 -3.84 5.11 -2.63
C SER A 9 -4.17 4.32 -3.90
N GLU A 10 -3.27 4.31 -4.88
CA GLU A 10 -3.44 3.51 -6.11
C GLU A 10 -3.26 2.03 -5.80
N ASN A 11 -2.23 1.66 -5.03
CA ASN A 11 -2.03 0.29 -4.56
C ASN A 11 -3.21 -0.20 -3.70
N ALA A 12 -3.78 0.68 -2.85
CA ALA A 12 -4.94 0.34 -2.05
C ALA A 12 -6.21 0.12 -2.89
N LYS A 13 -6.41 0.95 -3.92
CA LYS A 13 -7.51 0.79 -4.86
C LYS A 13 -7.39 -0.53 -5.63
N ASP A 14 -6.21 -0.85 -6.15
CA ASP A 14 -5.97 -2.08 -6.90
C ASP A 14 -6.22 -3.32 -6.04
N PHE A 15 -5.81 -3.29 -4.77
CA PHE A 15 -6.14 -4.34 -3.80
C PHE A 15 -7.66 -4.50 -3.62
N ILE A 16 -8.41 -3.41 -3.41
CA ILE A 16 -9.86 -3.45 -3.20
C ILE A 16 -10.58 -3.97 -4.45
N ASP A 17 -10.23 -3.46 -5.63
CA ASP A 17 -10.84 -3.88 -6.89
C ASP A 17 -10.61 -5.37 -7.15
N TYR A 18 -9.39 -5.86 -6.87
CA TYR A 18 -9.07 -7.27 -7.00
C TYR A 18 -9.75 -8.14 -5.95
N ALA A 19 -9.86 -7.66 -4.70
CA ALA A 19 -10.60 -8.35 -3.64
C ALA A 19 -12.08 -8.56 -4.03
N LEU A 20 -12.71 -7.55 -4.63
CA LEU A 20 -14.09 -7.65 -5.12
C LEU A 20 -14.22 -8.69 -6.24
N ASP A 21 -13.24 -8.80 -7.14
CA ASP A 21 -13.21 -9.83 -8.19
C ASP A 21 -13.04 -11.24 -7.60
N VAL A 22 -12.20 -11.40 -6.58
CA VAL A 22 -12.05 -12.68 -5.86
C VAL A 22 -13.37 -13.09 -5.21
N ILE A 23 -14.04 -12.18 -4.51
CA ILE A 23 -15.35 -12.46 -3.87
C ILE A 23 -16.38 -12.89 -4.93
N LYS A 24 -16.48 -12.16 -6.05
CA LYS A 24 -17.38 -12.54 -7.16
C LYS A 24 -17.05 -13.91 -7.72
N THR A 25 -15.77 -14.28 -7.78
CA THR A 25 -15.36 -15.60 -8.27
C THR A 25 -15.73 -16.71 -7.29
N MET A 26 -15.63 -16.45 -5.98
CA MET A 26 -16.06 -17.38 -4.94
C MET A 26 -17.58 -17.59 -4.96
N ASP A 27 -18.36 -16.51 -5.03
CA ASP A 27 -19.82 -16.56 -5.12
C ASP A 27 -20.30 -17.16 -6.45
N GLY A 28 -19.54 -16.94 -7.52
CA GLY A 28 -19.81 -17.42 -8.88
C GLY A 28 -19.34 -18.85 -9.15
N ALA A 29 -18.80 -19.57 -8.15
CA ALA A 29 -18.38 -20.96 -8.25
C ALA A 29 -19.39 -21.92 -7.54
N PRO A 30 -20.66 -21.99 -7.98
CA PRO A 30 -21.73 -22.67 -7.23
C PRO A 30 -21.49 -24.17 -7.04
N GLU A 31 -20.75 -24.79 -7.96
CA GLU A 31 -20.49 -26.24 -7.92
C GLU A 31 -19.19 -26.58 -7.19
N HIS A 32 -18.32 -25.60 -6.92
CA HIS A 32 -16.97 -25.80 -6.36
C HIS A 32 -16.29 -27.09 -6.86
N ASN A 33 -16.35 -27.37 -8.17
CA ASN A 33 -15.61 -28.48 -8.76
C ASN A 33 -14.10 -28.19 -8.73
N LEU A 34 -13.27 -29.21 -9.00
CA LEU A 34 -11.81 -29.09 -8.84
C LEU A 34 -11.22 -27.91 -9.62
N ASP A 35 -11.69 -27.68 -10.85
CA ASP A 35 -11.23 -26.58 -11.70
C ASP A 35 -11.64 -25.21 -11.13
N ALA A 36 -12.88 -25.08 -10.65
CA ALA A 36 -13.37 -23.87 -10.01
C ALA A 36 -12.62 -23.58 -8.69
N GLN A 37 -12.32 -24.61 -7.91
CA GLN A 37 -11.50 -24.48 -6.70
C GLN A 37 -10.09 -24.01 -7.04
N GLU A 38 -9.47 -24.54 -8.09
CA GLU A 38 -8.15 -24.11 -8.53
C GLU A 38 -8.14 -22.63 -8.92
N VAL A 39 -9.13 -22.18 -9.69
CA VAL A 39 -9.25 -20.76 -10.08
C VAL A 39 -9.40 -19.84 -8.85
N VAL A 40 -10.25 -20.22 -7.89
CA VAL A 40 -10.40 -19.47 -6.64
C VAL A 40 -9.08 -19.44 -5.87
N ASN A 41 -8.38 -20.56 -5.76
CA ASN A 41 -7.10 -20.65 -5.07
C ASN A 41 -6.01 -19.79 -5.73
N GLN A 42 -5.94 -19.78 -7.05
CA GLN A 42 -5.03 -18.90 -7.79
C GLN A 42 -5.33 -17.43 -7.55
N LYS A 43 -6.61 -17.04 -7.54
CA LYS A 43 -7.02 -15.66 -7.23
C LYS A 43 -6.71 -15.29 -5.77
N LEU A 44 -6.93 -16.18 -4.82
CA LEU A 44 -6.56 -15.97 -3.42
C LEU A 44 -5.05 -15.84 -3.23
N ALA A 45 -4.24 -16.61 -3.98
CA ALA A 45 -2.79 -16.47 -3.97
C ALA A 45 -2.37 -15.08 -4.46
N LYS A 46 -2.90 -14.65 -5.61
CA LYS A 46 -2.61 -13.32 -6.15
C LYS A 46 -3.11 -12.18 -5.25
N LEU A 47 -4.22 -12.37 -4.54
CA LEU A 47 -4.74 -11.38 -3.59
C LEU A 47 -3.74 -11.12 -2.44
N LYS A 48 -3.00 -12.15 -2.01
CA LYS A 48 -1.94 -12.00 -1.00
C LYS A 48 -0.81 -11.12 -1.54
N ASP A 49 -0.42 -11.29 -2.80
CA ASP A 49 0.61 -10.45 -3.41
C ASP A 49 0.22 -8.96 -3.41
N TYR A 50 -1.06 -8.65 -3.66
CA TYR A 50 -1.56 -7.26 -3.56
C TYR A 50 -1.49 -6.70 -2.14
N VAL A 51 -1.76 -7.52 -1.12
CA VAL A 51 -1.59 -7.11 0.29
C VAL A 51 -0.12 -6.83 0.60
N ASP A 52 0.79 -7.68 0.12
CA ASP A 52 2.22 -7.51 0.35
C ASP A 52 2.76 -6.23 -0.31
N VAL A 53 2.32 -5.93 -1.54
CA VAL A 53 2.64 -4.68 -2.23
C VAL A 53 2.09 -3.47 -1.48
N LEU A 54 0.86 -3.55 -0.97
CA LEU A 54 0.25 -2.47 -0.19
C LEU A 54 1.00 -2.24 1.12
N ALA A 55 1.36 -3.30 1.83
CA ALA A 55 2.13 -3.23 3.08
C ALA A 55 3.53 -2.65 2.85
N ALA A 56 4.23 -3.07 1.79
CA ALA A 56 5.51 -2.51 1.39
C ALA A 56 5.38 -1.02 1.07
N SER A 57 4.37 -0.65 0.25
CA SER A 57 4.10 0.74 -0.10
C SER A 57 3.79 1.60 1.13
N TYR A 58 3.08 1.07 2.12
CA TYR A 58 2.81 1.79 3.37
C TYR A 58 4.12 2.06 4.13
N HIS A 59 4.93 1.03 4.39
CA HIS A 59 6.18 1.17 5.13
C HIS A 59 7.20 2.09 4.47
N GLU A 60 7.21 2.19 3.14
CA GLU A 60 8.04 3.15 2.41
C GLU A 60 7.57 4.60 2.56
N THR A 61 6.28 4.81 2.80
CA THR A 61 5.68 6.16 2.97
C THR A 61 5.70 6.65 4.40
N VAL A 62 5.91 5.76 5.39
CA VAL A 62 6.06 6.15 6.79
C VAL A 62 7.38 6.91 6.97
N PRO A 63 7.38 8.16 7.46
CA PRO A 63 8.60 8.87 7.79
C PRO A 63 9.37 8.08 8.84
N LYS A 64 10.59 7.66 8.52
CA LYS A 64 11.48 7.07 9.51
C LYS A 64 11.87 8.20 10.46
N VAL A 65 11.49 8.10 11.74
CA VAL A 65 12.00 8.97 12.78
C VAL A 65 13.52 8.75 12.81
N SER A 66 14.28 9.71 12.31
CA SER A 66 15.74 9.69 12.39
C SER A 66 16.13 9.56 13.86
N GLU A 67 16.94 8.57 14.22
CA GLU A 67 17.51 8.40 15.58
C GLU A 67 18.51 9.52 15.98
N ASN A 68 18.44 10.68 15.33
CA ASN A 68 19.12 11.89 15.77
C ASN A 68 18.07 12.81 16.39
N PRO A 69 17.93 12.84 17.73
CA PRO A 69 17.20 13.92 18.36
C PRO A 69 17.92 15.19 17.97
N VAL A 70 17.24 16.08 17.23
CA VAL A 70 17.74 17.42 16.98
C VAL A 70 17.89 18.08 18.34
N ASP A 71 19.15 18.22 18.78
CA ASP A 71 19.52 18.84 20.04
C ASP A 71 18.83 20.20 20.16
N THR A 72 17.85 20.26 21.05
CA THR A 72 17.20 21.49 21.48
C THR A 72 18.17 22.28 22.35
N ASN A 73 19.09 23.05 21.75
CA ASN A 73 19.59 24.34 22.25
C ASN A 73 20.78 24.84 21.43
N THR A 74 20.63 25.97 20.73
CA THR A 74 21.35 27.20 21.08
C THR A 74 20.86 28.38 20.24
N ALA A 75 20.76 29.52 20.92
CA ALA A 75 20.25 30.80 20.48
C ALA A 75 21.14 31.54 19.44
N GLN A 76 20.65 32.71 19.01
CA GLN A 76 21.32 33.83 18.29
C GLN A 76 21.32 33.73 16.75
N PHE A 77 21.00 34.75 15.95
CA PHE A 77 20.59 36.17 16.07
C PHE A 77 20.23 36.54 14.60
N SER A 78 19.21 37.30 14.21
CA SER A 78 19.22 38.77 14.18
C SER A 78 18.15 39.25 13.18
N GLY A 79 17.41 40.30 13.55
CA GLY A 79 16.94 41.44 12.72
C GLY A 79 16.18 41.17 11.41
N THR A 80 15.06 41.79 11.09
CA THR A 80 14.53 43.08 11.55
C THR A 80 13.07 43.16 11.10
N GLY A 81 12.15 43.37 12.05
CA GLY A 81 10.84 43.94 11.73
C GLY A 81 11.00 45.44 11.50
N HIS A 82 10.61 45.92 10.33
CA HIS A 82 10.41 47.34 10.08
C HIS A 82 9.02 47.53 9.46
N SER A 83 8.16 48.14 10.29
CA SER A 83 7.03 49.04 10.04
C SER A 83 5.88 48.57 9.16
#